data_AF-A0A7X3MGM3-F1
#
_entry.id   AF-A0A7X3MGM3-F1
#
_cell.length_a   1.000
_cell.length_b   1.000
_cell.length_c   1.000
_cell.angle_alpha   90.00
_cell.angle_beta   90.00
_cell.angle_gamma   90.00
#
_symmetry.space_group_name_H-M   'P 1'
#
loop_
_entity.id
_entity.type
_entity.pdbx_description
1 polymer ?
#
loop_
_entity_poly.entity_id
_entity_poly.type
_entity_poly.pdbx_seq_one_letter_code
_entity_poly.pdbx_strand_id
1 'polypeptide(L)'
;MSESKSCFLCSTTFQLITAMQICYGRREKADLYILPLCPNGSVYRDRIIEVKLFHKVSVIDGDSLSCLYKKQSALRYNINSFLCYLNIKKIVSKMISVDASYDKFYFSSVTPYSKLIQLYFYRYSKKTEIILFDDGEGSYDDPYIIGKLSKADALVRRLFFGYNFSSYDFKRLLYSPELFININGKGYRVDKIKNLFNEVSFARQINFVFDFQKDKAIKEKFIILDVIKNIRFTEKGRRKLEKIYGLICQLVGRKSHN
;
A
#
# COMPACT_ATOMS: atom_id res chain seq x y z
N MET A 1 -5.85 -10.22 -27.04
CA MET A 1 -5.87 -10.48 -25.59
C MET A 1 -6.29 -9.19 -24.90
N SER A 2 -7.24 -9.22 -23.96
CA SER A 2 -7.72 -8.01 -23.27
C SER A 2 -6.63 -7.49 -22.33
N GLU A 3 -5.98 -6.39 -22.69
CA GLU A 3 -4.94 -5.76 -21.86
C GLU A 3 -5.50 -5.35 -20.48
N SER A 4 -4.69 -5.58 -19.45
CA SER A 4 -4.93 -5.12 -18.08
C SER A 4 -4.81 -3.60 -18.02
N LYS A 5 -5.73 -2.92 -17.32
CA LYS A 5 -5.75 -1.45 -17.23
C LYS A 5 -5.18 -0.94 -15.92
N SER A 6 -5.03 -1.81 -14.93
CA SER A 6 -4.64 -1.45 -13.57
C SER A 6 -3.54 -2.36 -13.05
N CYS A 7 -2.75 -1.86 -12.11
CA CYS A 7 -1.68 -2.62 -11.50
C CYS A 7 -1.69 -2.41 -9.98
N PHE A 8 -1.66 -3.51 -9.22
CA PHE A 8 -1.50 -3.50 -7.76
C PHE A 8 -0.09 -3.93 -7.40
N LEU A 9 0.52 -3.23 -6.44
CA LEU A 9 1.78 -3.65 -5.82
C LEU A 9 1.58 -3.85 -4.32
N CYS A 10 1.90 -5.06 -3.83
CA CYS A 10 1.63 -5.45 -2.46
C CYS A 10 2.86 -6.07 -1.79
N SER A 11 3.25 -5.56 -0.61
CA SER A 11 4.35 -6.01 0.23
C SER A 11 3.91 -6.71 1.52
N THR A 12 2.62 -6.77 1.83
CA THR A 12 2.11 -7.43 3.05
C THR A 12 0.87 -8.26 2.73
N THR A 13 0.56 -9.24 3.59
CA THR A 13 -0.68 -10.02 3.52
C THR A 13 -1.92 -9.12 3.57
N PHE A 14 -1.90 -8.07 4.40
CA PHE A 14 -3.02 -7.14 4.51
C PHE A 14 -3.21 -6.33 3.22
N GLN A 15 -2.13 -5.90 2.56
CA GLN A 15 -2.21 -5.27 1.25
C GLN A 15 -2.79 -6.20 0.19
N LEU A 16 -2.45 -7.49 0.22
CA LEU A 16 -3.04 -8.48 -0.69
C LEU A 16 -4.56 -8.60 -0.47
N ILE A 17 -5.00 -8.71 0.78
CA ILE A 17 -6.43 -8.76 1.14
C ILE A 17 -7.15 -7.51 0.62
N THR A 18 -6.62 -6.31 0.88
CA THR A 18 -7.21 -5.06 0.43
C THR A 18 -7.22 -4.94 -1.10
N ALA A 19 -6.14 -5.34 -1.78
CA ALA A 19 -6.08 -5.36 -3.24
C ALA A 19 -7.14 -6.31 -3.84
N MET A 20 -7.32 -7.50 -3.26
CA MET A 20 -8.38 -8.43 -3.66
C MET A 20 -9.77 -7.81 -3.47
N GLN A 21 -10.03 -7.13 -2.34
CA GLN A 21 -11.29 -6.44 -2.10
C GLN A 21 -11.57 -5.35 -3.13
N ILE A 22 -10.57 -4.52 -3.43
CA ILE A 22 -10.71 -3.45 -4.42
C ILE A 22 -10.95 -4.02 -5.81
N CYS A 23 -10.15 -5.01 -6.21
CA CYS A 23 -10.25 -5.66 -7.53
C CYS A 23 -11.64 -6.30 -7.71
N TYR A 24 -12.10 -7.06 -6.72
CA TYR A 24 -13.41 -7.71 -6.74
C TYR A 24 -14.55 -6.69 -6.74
N GLY A 25 -14.55 -5.76 -5.78
CA GLY A 25 -15.66 -4.84 -5.56
C GLY A 25 -15.84 -3.81 -6.68
N ARG A 26 -14.74 -3.39 -7.32
CA ARG A 26 -14.76 -2.42 -8.42
C ARG A 26 -14.68 -3.07 -9.80
N ARG A 27 -14.56 -4.41 -9.86
CA ARG A 27 -14.37 -5.19 -11.10
C ARG A 27 -13.20 -4.68 -11.93
N GLU A 28 -12.09 -4.37 -11.27
CA GLU A 28 -10.90 -3.88 -11.96
C GLU A 28 -10.30 -5.00 -12.82
N LYS A 29 -9.88 -4.66 -14.04
CA LYS A 29 -9.04 -5.54 -14.87
C LYS A 29 -7.59 -5.25 -14.52
N ALA A 30 -7.04 -6.01 -13.58
CA ALA A 30 -5.79 -5.66 -12.95
C ALA A 30 -4.76 -6.79 -12.93
N ASP A 31 -3.50 -6.39 -12.98
CA ASP A 31 -2.35 -7.21 -12.65
C ASP A 31 -1.98 -7.01 -11.18
N LEU A 32 -1.42 -8.04 -10.56
CA LEU A 32 -0.93 -8.02 -9.19
C LEU A 32 0.56 -8.38 -9.15
N TYR A 33 1.36 -7.51 -8.55
CA TYR A 33 2.77 -7.74 -8.29
C TYR A 33 3.01 -7.81 -6.78
N ILE A 34 3.49 -8.96 -6.33
CA ILE A 34 3.80 -9.24 -4.93
C ILE A 34 5.28 -8.91 -4.70
N LEU A 35 5.52 -7.96 -3.82
CA LEU A 35 6.86 -7.50 -3.48
C LEU A 35 7.55 -8.53 -2.56
N PRO A 36 8.88 -8.59 -2.57
CA PRO A 36 9.68 -9.56 -1.81
C PRO A 36 9.47 -9.50 -0.30
N LEU A 37 9.00 -8.36 0.21
CA LEU A 37 8.71 -8.13 1.62
C LEU A 37 7.47 -8.89 2.12
N CYS A 38 6.64 -9.41 1.21
CA CYS A 38 5.48 -10.19 1.58
C CYS A 38 5.91 -11.62 1.95
N PRO A 39 5.77 -12.05 3.22
CA PRO A 39 6.05 -13.42 3.59
C PRO A 39 5.15 -14.37 2.79
N ASN A 40 5.69 -15.52 2.38
CA ASN A 40 4.98 -16.53 1.58
C ASN A 40 4.40 -16.02 0.25
N GLY A 41 4.97 -14.95 -0.33
CA GLY A 41 4.47 -14.32 -1.56
C GLY A 41 4.25 -15.30 -2.73
N SER A 42 5.13 -16.28 -2.93
CA SER A 42 4.97 -17.31 -3.97
C SER A 42 3.76 -18.23 -3.73
N VAL A 43 3.49 -18.61 -2.48
CA VAL A 43 2.33 -19.43 -2.12
C VAL A 43 1.04 -18.64 -2.37
N TYR A 44 1.01 -17.36 -1.97
CA TYR A 44 -0.13 -16.50 -2.24
C TYR A 44 -0.34 -16.27 -3.74
N ARG A 45 0.73 -16.08 -4.52
CA ARG A 45 0.64 -15.96 -5.99
C ARG A 45 -0.13 -17.14 -6.57
N ASP A 46 0.27 -18.37 -6.25
CA ASP A 46 -0.30 -19.57 -6.86
C ASP A 46 -1.79 -19.69 -6.54
N ARG A 47 -2.17 -19.51 -5.28
CA ARG A 47 -3.58 -19.55 -4.87
C ARG A 47 -4.40 -18.37 -5.43
N ILE A 48 -3.82 -17.19 -5.57
CA ILE A 48 -4.52 -16.03 -6.16
C ILE A 48 -4.76 -16.25 -7.67
N ILE A 49 -3.85 -16.91 -8.38
CA ILE A 49 -4.05 -17.30 -9.79
C ILE A 49 -5.26 -18.23 -9.92
N GLU A 50 -5.40 -19.19 -9.00
CA GLU A 50 -6.51 -20.16 -9.03
C GLU A 50 -7.89 -19.51 -8.87
N VAL A 51 -8.01 -18.46 -8.03
CA VAL A 51 -9.29 -17.74 -7.87
C VAL A 51 -9.61 -16.82 -9.06
N LYS A 52 -8.70 -16.67 -10.03
CA LYS A 52 -8.87 -15.91 -11.28
C LYS A 52 -9.35 -14.47 -11.08
N LEU A 53 -8.93 -13.84 -9.97
CA LEU A 53 -9.33 -12.48 -9.63
C LEU A 53 -8.50 -11.42 -10.38
N PHE A 54 -7.23 -11.72 -10.66
CA PHE A 54 -6.33 -10.85 -11.41
C PHE A 54 -6.00 -11.46 -12.77
N HIS A 55 -5.70 -10.60 -13.75
CA HIS A 55 -5.28 -11.03 -15.07
C HIS A 55 -3.91 -11.72 -15.04
N LYS A 56 -2.99 -11.14 -14.27
CA LYS A 56 -1.65 -11.65 -14.02
C LYS A 56 -1.30 -11.50 -12.55
N VAL A 57 -0.60 -12.49 -12.00
CA VAL A 57 -0.02 -12.42 -10.65
C VAL A 57 1.45 -12.78 -10.74
N SER A 58 2.33 -11.95 -10.18
CA SER A 58 3.78 -12.18 -10.24
C SER A 58 4.44 -11.80 -8.93
N VAL A 59 5.48 -12.54 -8.54
CA VAL A 59 6.34 -12.18 -7.41
C VAL A 59 7.57 -11.49 -7.97
N ILE A 60 7.90 -10.32 -7.42
CA ILE A 60 9.10 -9.56 -7.77
C ILE A 60 10.29 -10.16 -7.02
N ASP A 61 11.44 -10.25 -7.68
CA ASP A 61 12.68 -10.74 -7.09
C ASP A 61 13.26 -9.75 -6.06
N GLY A 62 13.61 -10.25 -4.87
CA GLY A 62 14.20 -9.52 -3.74
C GLY A 62 15.41 -8.68 -4.08
N ASP A 63 16.31 -9.25 -4.88
CA ASP A 63 17.58 -8.60 -5.20
C ASP A 63 17.40 -7.34 -6.05
N SER A 64 16.29 -7.28 -6.79
CA SER A 64 15.96 -6.14 -7.66
C SER A 64 15.69 -4.84 -6.90
N LEU A 65 15.36 -4.91 -5.60
CA LEU A 65 14.99 -3.76 -4.78
C LEU A 65 16.02 -3.40 -3.70
N SER A 66 17.00 -4.27 -3.44
CA SER A 66 17.97 -4.14 -2.34
C SER A 66 18.77 -2.83 -2.34
N CYS A 67 18.99 -2.23 -3.51
CA CYS A 67 19.70 -0.96 -3.66
C CYS A 67 18.90 0.27 -3.18
N LEU A 68 17.57 0.17 -3.13
CA LEU A 68 16.68 1.28 -2.76
C LEU A 68 16.51 1.47 -1.24
N TYR A 69 16.88 0.47 -0.44
CA TYR A 69 16.63 0.45 1.00
C TYR A 69 17.87 0.68 1.88
N LYS A 70 19.07 0.81 1.31
CA LYS A 70 20.29 1.03 2.10
C LYS A 70 20.35 2.46 2.61
N LYS A 71 20.57 2.63 3.93
CA LYS A 71 20.81 3.92 4.58
C LYS A 71 22.09 4.56 4.02
N GLN A 72 22.01 5.80 3.56
CA GLN A 72 23.10 6.48 2.84
C GLN A 72 23.28 7.92 3.34
N SER A 73 24.49 8.48 3.14
CA SER A 73 24.72 9.91 3.32
C SER A 73 23.94 10.73 2.29
N ALA A 74 23.64 12.00 2.60
CA ALA A 74 22.84 12.87 1.72
C ALA A 74 23.42 13.03 0.31
N LEU A 75 24.76 13.14 0.19
CA LEU A 75 25.44 13.22 -1.11
C LEU A 75 25.27 11.93 -1.91
N ARG A 76 25.48 10.76 -1.28
CA ARG A 76 25.29 9.45 -1.91
C ARG A 76 23.83 9.24 -2.32
N TYR A 77 22.88 9.70 -1.51
CA TYR A 77 21.46 9.64 -1.83
C TYR A 77 21.12 10.42 -3.11
N ASN A 78 21.63 11.65 -3.26
CA ASN A 78 21.39 12.45 -4.46
C ASN A 78 22.01 11.83 -5.72
N ILE A 79 23.27 11.36 -5.63
CA ILE A 79 23.95 10.66 -6.73
C ILE A 79 23.18 9.40 -7.13
N ASN A 80 22.77 8.59 -6.15
CA ASN A 80 22.03 7.37 -6.42
C ASN A 80 20.63 7.66 -6.98
N SER A 81 19.96 8.72 -6.54
CA SER A 81 18.68 9.14 -7.12
C SER A 81 18.84 9.51 -8.59
N PHE A 82 19.87 10.29 -8.93
CA PHE A 82 20.20 10.64 -10.32
C PHE A 82 20.49 9.40 -11.17
N LEU A 83 21.33 8.47 -10.67
CA LEU A 83 21.63 7.21 -11.35
C LEU A 83 20.38 6.32 -11.52
N CYS A 84 19.47 6.33 -10.55
CA CYS A 84 18.18 5.63 -10.66
C CYS A 84 17.32 6.22 -11.77
N TYR A 85 17.27 7.55 -11.90
CA TYR A 85 16.52 8.20 -12.98
C TYR A 85 17.10 7.92 -14.36
N LEU A 86 18.43 7.92 -14.50
CA LEU A 86 19.10 7.51 -15.74
C LEU A 86 18.78 6.08 -16.14
N ASN A 87 18.75 5.16 -15.16
CA ASN A 87 18.52 3.73 -15.39
C ASN A 87 17.06 3.30 -15.16
N ILE A 88 16.12 4.23 -15.16
CA ILE A 88 14.77 4.00 -14.67
C ILE A 88 14.04 2.89 -15.43
N LYS A 89 14.20 2.81 -16.75
CA LYS A 89 13.62 1.74 -17.58
C LYS A 89 14.11 0.36 -17.14
N LYS A 90 15.43 0.21 -16.92
CA LYS A 90 16.06 -1.04 -16.50
C LYS A 90 15.65 -1.45 -15.08
N ILE A 91 15.43 -0.48 -14.20
CA ILE A 91 15.00 -0.74 -12.82
C ILE A 91 13.54 -1.18 -12.81
N VAL A 92 12.65 -0.40 -13.46
CA VAL A 92 11.22 -0.67 -13.47
C VAL A 92 10.87 -1.96 -14.23
N SER A 93 11.61 -2.32 -15.28
CA SER A 93 11.42 -3.59 -16.00
C SER A 93 11.69 -4.85 -15.16
N LYS A 94 12.39 -4.71 -14.03
CA LYS A 94 12.57 -5.81 -13.06
C LYS A 94 11.40 -5.94 -12.09
N MET A 95 10.61 -4.88 -11.93
CA MET A 95 9.50 -4.84 -10.97
C MET A 95 8.18 -5.18 -11.66
N ILE A 96 7.92 -4.59 -12.82
CA ILE A 96 6.63 -4.70 -13.51
C ILE A 96 6.83 -4.83 -15.02
N SER A 97 5.81 -5.36 -15.71
CA SER A 97 5.82 -5.41 -17.17
C SER A 97 5.78 -3.98 -17.74
N VAL A 98 6.85 -3.60 -18.42
CA VAL A 98 7.05 -2.26 -18.99
C VAL A 98 6.32 -2.03 -20.31
N ASP A 99 5.91 -3.11 -20.98
CA ASP A 99 5.15 -3.04 -22.23
C ASP A 99 3.63 -2.90 -21.98
N ALA A 100 3.19 -3.05 -20.73
CA ALA A 100 1.78 -2.89 -20.35
C ALA A 100 1.39 -1.40 -20.24
N SER A 101 0.26 -1.03 -20.81
CA SER A 101 -0.30 0.32 -20.71
C SER A 101 -1.28 0.41 -19.53
N TYR A 102 -0.77 0.75 -18.34
CA TYR A 102 -1.63 0.94 -17.16
C TYR A 102 -2.20 2.35 -17.06
N ASP A 103 -3.53 2.42 -16.91
CA ASP A 103 -4.27 3.65 -16.62
C ASP A 103 -4.24 3.99 -15.12
N LYS A 104 -4.09 2.98 -14.25
CA LYS A 104 -4.04 3.15 -12.79
C LYS A 104 -2.96 2.31 -12.13
N PHE A 105 -2.27 2.89 -11.16
CA PHE A 105 -1.45 2.17 -10.17
C PHE A 105 -2.06 2.25 -8.79
N TYR A 106 -2.13 1.10 -8.13
CA TYR A 106 -2.58 0.95 -6.76
C TYR A 106 -1.37 0.65 -5.86
N PHE A 107 -1.10 1.55 -4.91
CA PHE A 107 -0.06 1.39 -3.90
C PHE A 107 -0.67 1.56 -2.50
N SER A 108 -0.08 0.96 -1.47
CA SER A 108 -0.48 1.27 -0.08
C SER A 108 0.07 2.62 0.41
N SER A 109 1.22 3.04 -0.13
CA SER A 109 1.94 4.25 0.29
C SER A 109 2.90 4.75 -0.78
N VAL A 110 3.38 5.99 -0.62
CA VAL A 110 4.32 6.64 -1.55
C VAL A 110 5.77 6.25 -1.21
N THR A 111 6.12 5.00 -1.47
CA THR A 111 7.46 4.43 -1.27
C THR A 111 8.45 4.84 -2.39
N PRO A 112 9.77 4.64 -2.20
CA PRO A 112 10.76 4.88 -3.27
C PRO A 112 10.47 4.14 -4.59
N TYR A 113 10.01 2.88 -4.54
CA TYR A 113 9.70 2.11 -5.75
C TYR A 113 8.43 2.63 -6.45
N SER A 114 7.38 3.01 -5.70
CA SER A 114 6.16 3.57 -6.27
C SER A 114 6.46 4.88 -7.04
N LYS A 115 7.35 5.71 -6.49
CA LYS A 115 7.84 6.93 -7.15
C LYS A 115 8.63 6.61 -8.43
N LEU A 116 9.49 5.61 -8.42
CA LEU A 116 10.23 5.21 -9.63
C LEU A 116 9.30 4.68 -10.73
N ILE A 117 8.31 3.88 -10.37
CA ILE A 117 7.29 3.40 -11.31
C ILE A 117 6.51 4.58 -11.88
N GLN A 118 6.03 5.48 -11.02
CA GLN A 118 5.31 6.68 -11.45
C GLN A 118 6.14 7.53 -12.42
N LEU A 119 7.40 7.82 -12.09
CA LEU A 119 8.30 8.59 -12.94
C LEU A 119 8.58 7.89 -14.29
N TYR A 120 8.70 6.57 -14.30
CA TYR A 120 8.87 5.80 -15.53
C TYR A 120 7.66 5.96 -16.45
N PHE A 121 6.44 5.78 -15.92
CA PHE A 121 5.22 5.92 -16.71
C PHE A 121 4.97 7.38 -17.15
N TYR A 122 5.37 8.38 -16.36
CA TYR A 122 5.34 9.78 -16.82
C TYR A 122 6.28 10.06 -17.99
N ARG A 123 7.43 9.37 -18.05
CA ARG A 123 8.41 9.57 -19.13
C ARG A 123 8.03 8.84 -20.41
N TYR A 124 7.46 7.65 -20.29
CA TYR A 124 7.36 6.69 -21.39
C TYR A 124 5.93 6.25 -21.74
N SER A 125 4.91 6.67 -20.98
CA SER A 125 3.52 6.22 -21.18
C SER A 125 2.51 7.36 -20.95
N LYS A 126 1.21 7.04 -21.08
CA LYS A 126 0.10 7.95 -20.81
C LYS A 126 0.12 8.44 -19.35
N LYS A 127 -0.64 9.52 -19.07
CA LYS A 127 -0.85 10.04 -17.72
C LYS A 127 -1.59 8.99 -16.87
N THR A 128 -0.84 8.16 -16.14
CA THR A 128 -1.38 7.14 -15.23
C THR A 128 -1.84 7.77 -13.91
N GLU A 129 -3.00 7.35 -13.41
CA GLU A 129 -3.50 7.76 -12.10
C GLU A 129 -2.86 6.92 -10.99
N ILE A 130 -2.39 7.59 -9.93
CA ILE A 130 -1.89 6.91 -8.73
C ILE A 130 -2.98 6.92 -7.67
N ILE A 131 -3.35 5.73 -7.21
CA ILE A 131 -4.36 5.49 -6.19
C ILE A 131 -3.69 4.84 -4.98
N LEU A 132 -3.80 5.48 -3.82
CA LEU A 132 -3.33 4.92 -2.56
C LEU A 132 -4.47 4.13 -1.90
N PHE A 133 -4.18 2.95 -1.37
CA PHE A 133 -5.16 2.15 -0.64
C PHE A 133 -4.72 1.86 0.80
N ASP A 134 -5.70 1.51 1.63
CA ASP A 134 -5.52 1.26 3.05
C ASP A 134 -4.62 0.05 3.36
N ASP A 135 -3.59 0.29 4.18
CA ASP A 135 -2.69 -0.72 4.76
C ASP A 135 -2.53 -0.55 6.28
N GLY A 136 -3.45 0.17 6.92
CA GLY A 136 -3.42 0.44 8.36
C GLY A 136 -3.19 1.92 8.70
N GLU A 137 -2.67 2.17 9.90
CA GLU A 137 -2.61 3.52 10.50
C GLU A 137 -1.90 4.55 9.60
N GLY A 138 -0.75 4.22 9.03
CA GLY A 138 -0.01 5.13 8.15
C GLY A 138 -0.76 5.53 6.87
N SER A 139 -1.83 4.84 6.47
CA SER A 139 -2.70 5.27 5.37
C SER A 139 -3.54 6.51 5.73
N TYR A 140 -3.61 6.85 7.02
CA TYR A 140 -4.37 7.98 7.56
C TYR A 140 -3.53 9.23 7.81
N ASP A 141 -2.19 9.12 7.69
CA ASP A 141 -1.25 10.23 7.83
C ASP A 141 -1.39 11.27 6.71
N ASP A 142 -1.02 12.52 7.05
CA ASP A 142 -1.04 13.66 6.14
C ASP A 142 -0.15 13.39 4.90
N PRO A 143 -0.73 13.38 3.67
CA PRO A 143 0.02 13.23 2.43
C PRO A 143 1.17 14.24 2.26
N TYR A 144 1.08 15.44 2.82
CA TYR A 144 2.08 16.49 2.65
C TYR A 144 3.35 16.28 3.48
N ILE A 145 3.29 15.42 4.50
CA ILE A 145 4.47 15.03 5.29
C ILE A 145 5.33 14.03 4.48
N ILE A 146 4.69 13.18 3.69
CA ILE A 146 5.34 12.12 2.92
C ILE A 146 5.82 12.67 1.57
N GLY A 147 7.01 13.28 1.56
CA GLY A 147 7.72 13.57 0.31
C GLY A 147 7.96 15.03 -0.03
N LYS A 148 8.37 15.85 0.95
CA LYS A 148 9.12 17.07 0.64
C LYS A 148 10.39 16.70 -0.12
N LEU A 149 10.40 16.99 -1.42
CA LEU A 149 11.57 16.79 -2.27
C LEU A 149 12.61 17.86 -1.92
N SER A 150 13.89 17.49 -1.94
CA SER A 150 14.96 18.50 -1.90
C SER A 150 14.89 19.36 -3.17
N LYS A 151 15.32 20.63 -3.10
CA LYS A 151 15.36 21.51 -4.27
C LYS A 151 16.18 20.90 -5.41
N ALA A 152 17.26 20.18 -5.08
CA ALA A 152 18.10 19.49 -6.05
C ALA A 152 17.34 18.34 -6.74
N ASP A 153 16.63 17.50 -5.98
CA ASP A 153 15.85 16.40 -6.57
C ASP A 153 14.69 16.93 -7.42
N ALA A 154 14.05 18.02 -7.01
CA ALA A 154 13.02 18.69 -7.80
C ALA A 154 13.56 19.20 -9.15
N LEU A 155 14.76 19.80 -9.16
CA LEU A 155 15.42 20.26 -10.39
C LEU A 155 15.77 19.08 -11.32
N VAL A 156 16.37 18.02 -10.78
CA VAL A 156 16.71 16.82 -11.55
C VAL A 156 15.44 16.20 -12.14
N ARG A 157 14.37 16.05 -11.34
CA ARG A 157 13.10 15.51 -11.85
C ARG A 157 12.52 16.38 -12.96
N ARG A 158 12.59 17.70 -12.83
CA ARG A 158 12.15 18.64 -13.88
C ARG A 158 12.93 18.44 -15.18
N LEU A 159 14.24 18.26 -15.12
CA LEU A 159 15.08 18.01 -16.29
C LEU A 159 14.73 16.69 -16.99
N PHE A 160 14.45 15.62 -16.23
CA PHE A 160 14.23 14.28 -16.78
C PHE A 160 12.77 13.96 -17.14
N PHE A 161 11.80 14.63 -16.50
CA PHE A 161 10.37 14.25 -16.51
C PHE A 161 9.41 15.44 -16.72
N GLY A 162 9.90 16.67 -16.90
CA GLY A 162 9.06 17.86 -17.11
C GLY A 162 8.39 18.38 -15.81
N TYR A 163 7.31 19.16 -15.92
CA TYR A 163 6.64 19.78 -14.76
C TYR A 163 5.52 18.92 -14.14
N ASN A 164 5.16 17.81 -14.77
CA ASN A 164 3.98 17.01 -14.40
C ASN A 164 4.20 16.04 -13.23
N PHE A 165 5.38 16.01 -12.60
CA PHE A 165 5.67 15.09 -11.49
C PHE A 165 5.12 15.54 -10.13
N SER A 166 4.56 16.76 -10.05
CA SER A 166 4.26 17.45 -8.79
C SER A 166 2.82 17.25 -8.28
N SER A 167 1.98 16.43 -8.92
CA SER A 167 0.61 16.26 -8.43
C SER A 167 0.58 15.39 -7.17
N TYR A 168 0.57 16.05 -6.01
CA TYR A 168 0.21 15.48 -4.70
C TYR A 168 -1.28 15.08 -4.59
N ASP A 169 -2.06 15.23 -5.67
CA ASP A 169 -3.47 14.87 -5.74
C ASP A 169 -3.65 13.37 -5.96
N PHE A 170 -3.27 12.59 -4.96
CA PHE A 170 -3.51 11.16 -4.93
C PHE A 170 -4.96 10.88 -4.55
N LYS A 171 -5.63 10.04 -5.34
CA LYS A 171 -6.88 9.42 -4.89
C LYS A 171 -6.56 8.41 -3.80
N ARG A 172 -7.35 8.40 -2.72
CA ARG A 172 -7.21 7.43 -1.61
C ARG A 172 -8.43 6.54 -1.50
N LEU A 173 -8.21 5.25 -1.26
CA LEU A 173 -9.22 4.26 -0.93
C LEU A 173 -9.00 3.81 0.50
N LEU A 174 -9.91 4.14 1.41
CA LEU A 174 -9.78 3.84 2.84
C LEU A 174 -10.98 3.04 3.35
N TYR A 175 -10.79 2.23 4.39
CA TYR A 175 -11.93 1.58 5.05
C TYR A 175 -12.77 2.59 5.84
N SER A 176 -12.14 3.62 6.40
CA SER A 176 -12.79 4.67 7.20
C SER A 176 -12.47 6.08 6.69
N PRO A 177 -12.94 6.51 5.50
CA PRO A 177 -12.67 7.84 4.95
C PRO A 177 -13.01 9.00 5.89
N GLU A 178 -14.06 8.84 6.70
CA GLU A 178 -14.49 9.82 7.70
C GLU A 178 -13.39 10.10 8.74
N LEU A 179 -12.63 9.08 9.15
CA LEU A 179 -11.51 9.24 10.08
C LEU A 179 -10.41 10.09 9.45
N PHE A 180 -10.08 9.81 8.19
CA PHE A 180 -9.08 10.59 7.45
C PHE A 180 -9.48 12.06 7.32
N ILE A 181 -10.73 12.33 6.95
CA ILE A 181 -11.26 13.68 6.79
C ILE A 181 -11.28 14.43 8.13
N ASN A 182 -11.59 13.75 9.24
CA ASN A 182 -11.57 14.35 10.56
C ASN A 182 -10.15 14.72 11.02
N ILE A 183 -9.13 13.94 10.63
CA ILE A 183 -7.72 14.20 10.98
C ILE A 183 -7.11 15.28 10.10
N ASN A 184 -7.32 15.20 8.78
CA ASN A 184 -6.58 16.02 7.80
C ASN A 184 -7.41 17.17 7.22
N GLY A 185 -8.74 17.18 7.41
CA GLY A 185 -9.65 18.18 6.87
C GLY A 185 -10.34 17.74 5.57
N LYS A 186 -11.13 18.66 4.99
CA LYS A 186 -11.89 18.46 3.74
C LYS A 186 -11.07 18.86 2.52
N GLY A 187 -11.44 18.36 1.33
CA GLY A 187 -10.83 18.72 0.04
C GLY A 187 -9.96 17.62 -0.58
N TYR A 188 -9.72 16.52 0.13
CA TYR A 188 -9.00 15.36 -0.39
C TYR A 188 -9.91 14.43 -1.19
N ARG A 189 -9.36 13.77 -2.23
CA ARG A 189 -10.04 12.75 -3.02
C ARG A 189 -9.99 11.39 -2.32
N VAL A 190 -10.93 11.13 -1.41
CA VAL A 190 -10.98 9.90 -0.60
C VAL A 190 -12.30 9.15 -0.83
N ASP A 191 -12.21 7.89 -1.21
CA ASP A 191 -13.35 6.98 -1.36
C ASP A 191 -13.29 5.86 -0.31
N LYS A 192 -14.46 5.30 0.00
CA LYS A 192 -14.57 4.12 0.87
C LYS A 192 -14.25 2.82 0.13
N ILE A 193 -13.46 1.95 0.75
CA ILE A 193 -13.33 0.55 0.34
C ILE A 193 -14.58 -0.19 0.82
N LYS A 194 -15.27 -0.88 -0.09
CA LYS A 194 -16.41 -1.73 0.26
C LYS A 194 -15.91 -2.92 1.10
N ASN A 195 -16.49 -3.12 2.28
CA ASN A 195 -16.26 -4.34 3.04
C ASN A 195 -17.04 -5.49 2.39
N LEU A 196 -16.32 -6.46 1.85
CA LEU A 196 -16.86 -7.60 1.10
C LEU A 196 -16.78 -8.92 1.89
N PHE A 197 -16.32 -8.90 3.14
CA PHE A 197 -16.20 -10.14 3.93
C PHE A 197 -17.55 -10.80 4.23
N ASN A 198 -18.65 -10.06 4.13
CA ASN A 198 -20.01 -10.61 4.22
C ASN A 198 -20.49 -11.25 2.90
N GLU A 199 -19.80 -11.04 1.78
CA GLU A 199 -20.13 -11.67 0.50
C GLU A 199 -19.51 -13.08 0.46
N VAL A 200 -20.36 -14.11 0.47
CA VAL A 200 -19.95 -15.53 0.57
C VAL A 200 -18.95 -15.92 -0.51
N SER A 201 -19.14 -15.44 -1.75
CA SER A 201 -18.23 -15.69 -2.87
C SER A 201 -16.84 -15.13 -2.61
N PHE A 202 -16.74 -13.88 -2.15
CA PHE A 202 -15.48 -13.22 -1.88
C PHE A 202 -14.79 -13.84 -0.65
N ALA A 203 -15.54 -14.08 0.43
CA ALA A 203 -15.03 -14.71 1.64
C ALA A 203 -14.43 -16.09 1.36
N ARG A 204 -15.04 -16.89 0.47
CA ARG A 204 -14.47 -18.18 0.04
C ARG A 204 -13.12 -18.03 -0.67
N GLN A 205 -12.98 -17.03 -1.54
CA GLN A 205 -11.70 -16.76 -2.21
C GLN A 205 -10.61 -16.36 -1.22
N ILE A 206 -10.92 -15.48 -0.27
CA ILE A 206 -9.99 -15.09 0.80
C ILE A 206 -9.59 -16.30 1.63
N ASN A 207 -10.56 -17.09 2.10
CA ASN A 207 -10.28 -18.25 2.94
C ASN A 207 -9.41 -19.28 2.21
N PHE A 208 -9.63 -19.47 0.91
CA PHE A 208 -8.78 -20.34 0.09
C PHE A 208 -7.36 -19.80 -0.04
N VAL A 209 -7.19 -18.52 -0.44
CA VAL A 209 -5.88 -17.92 -0.65
C VAL A 209 -5.01 -17.94 0.61
N PHE A 210 -5.61 -17.60 1.75
CA PHE A 210 -4.91 -17.47 3.02
C PHE A 210 -4.96 -18.74 3.89
N ASP A 211 -5.49 -19.86 3.35
CA ASP A 211 -5.62 -21.15 4.06
C ASP A 211 -6.26 -20.98 5.45
N PHE A 212 -7.41 -20.30 5.46
CA PHE A 212 -8.15 -20.06 6.68
C PHE A 212 -8.77 -21.37 7.19
N GLN A 213 -8.40 -21.73 8.40
CA GLN A 213 -8.88 -22.93 9.09
C GLN A 213 -9.87 -22.52 10.18
N LYS A 214 -11.13 -22.95 10.04
CA LYS A 214 -12.24 -22.53 10.92
C LYS A 214 -12.02 -22.92 12.38
N ASP A 215 -11.37 -24.06 12.61
CA ASP A 215 -10.96 -24.56 13.92
C ASP A 215 -9.90 -23.68 14.60
N LYS A 216 -9.11 -22.93 13.81
CA LYS A 216 -8.11 -21.95 14.27
C LYS A 216 -8.63 -20.51 14.32
N ALA A 217 -9.93 -20.30 14.09
CA ALA A 217 -10.52 -18.97 14.13
C ALA A 217 -10.44 -18.40 15.55
N ILE A 218 -9.95 -17.15 15.66
CA ILE A 218 -10.02 -16.39 16.91
C ILE A 218 -11.50 -16.12 17.19
N LYS A 219 -12.01 -16.59 18.33
CA LYS A 219 -13.43 -16.48 18.71
C LYS A 219 -13.67 -15.28 19.62
N GLU A 220 -12.61 -14.79 20.24
CA GLU A 220 -12.59 -13.70 21.17
C GLU A 220 -12.67 -12.36 20.44
N LYS A 221 -13.35 -11.38 21.04
CA LYS A 221 -13.24 -9.99 20.60
C LYS A 221 -11.83 -9.50 20.89
N PHE A 222 -11.08 -9.14 19.86
CA PHE A 222 -9.76 -8.54 20.00
C PHE A 222 -9.81 -7.04 19.75
N ILE A 223 -8.95 -6.32 20.45
CA ILE A 223 -8.69 -4.89 20.24
C ILE A 223 -7.22 -4.79 19.84
N ILE A 224 -6.96 -4.34 18.62
CA ILE A 224 -5.60 -4.06 18.16
C ILE A 224 -5.27 -2.64 18.63
N LEU A 225 -4.23 -2.52 19.42
CA LEU A 225 -3.75 -1.25 19.94
C LEU A 225 -2.38 -0.99 19.34
N ASP A 226 -2.29 0.01 18.46
CA ASP A 226 -1.03 0.47 17.90
C ASP A 226 -0.46 1.60 18.77
N VAL A 227 0.86 1.73 18.76
CA VAL A 227 1.60 2.69 19.57
C VAL A 227 1.96 3.88 18.70
N ILE A 228 1.63 5.11 19.14
CA ILE A 228 2.05 6.33 18.43
C ILE A 228 3.58 6.39 18.46
N LYS A 229 4.23 6.09 17.32
CA LYS A 229 5.68 5.84 17.18
C LYS A 229 6.61 7.01 17.51
N ASN A 230 6.11 8.19 17.91
CA ASN A 230 6.91 9.39 18.15
C ASN A 230 6.79 10.00 19.54
N ILE A 231 6.06 9.39 20.46
CA ILE A 231 6.12 9.79 21.87
C ILE A 231 7.22 8.95 22.50
N ARG A 232 8.32 9.58 22.96
CA ARG A 232 9.27 8.92 23.89
C ARG A 232 8.40 8.25 24.95
N PHE A 233 8.38 6.92 24.98
CA PHE A 233 7.58 6.15 25.93
C PHE A 233 8.22 6.32 27.30
N THR A 234 8.02 7.50 27.90
CA THR A 234 8.41 7.80 29.26
C THR A 234 7.63 6.86 30.17
N GLU A 235 8.19 6.52 31.32
CA GLU A 235 7.53 5.71 32.36
C GLU A 235 6.10 6.21 32.66
N LYS A 236 5.91 7.54 32.64
CA LYS A 236 4.61 8.21 32.81
C LYS A 236 3.64 7.95 31.65
N GLY A 237 4.12 7.94 30.40
CA GLY A 237 3.33 7.61 29.22
C GLY A 237 2.85 6.16 29.23
N ARG A 238 3.74 5.23 29.61
CA ARG A 238 3.39 3.81 29.80
C ARG A 238 2.28 3.61 30.83
N ARG A 239 2.41 4.20 32.03
CA ARG A 239 1.37 4.10 33.08
C ARG A 239 0.02 4.67 32.66
N LYS A 240 0.03 5.75 31.86
CA LYS A 240 -1.21 6.35 31.32
C LYS A 240 -1.88 5.43 30.31
N LEU A 241 -1.10 4.81 29.42
CA LEU A 241 -1.58 3.82 28.45
C LEU A 241 -2.15 2.58 29.15
N GLU A 242 -1.43 2.03 30.13
CA GLU A 242 -1.88 0.88 30.94
C GLU A 242 -3.20 1.18 31.67
N LYS A 243 -3.37 2.41 32.19
CA LYS A 243 -4.63 2.86 32.79
C LYS A 243 -5.77 2.94 31.77
N ILE A 244 -5.51 3.44 30.56
CA ILE A 244 -6.50 3.48 29.48
C ILE A 244 -6.87 2.06 29.05
N TYR A 245 -5.90 1.16 28.91
CA TYR A 245 -6.14 -0.25 28.59
C TYR A 245 -6.97 -0.94 29.69
N GLY A 246 -6.65 -0.70 30.96
CA GLY A 246 -7.45 -1.19 32.09
C GLY A 246 -8.90 -0.71 32.03
N LEU A 247 -9.13 0.56 31.71
CA LEU A 247 -10.47 1.13 31.53
C LEU A 247 -11.22 0.51 30.33
N ILE A 248 -10.54 0.33 29.19
CA ILE A 248 -11.12 -0.31 27.99
C ILE A 248 -11.51 -1.75 28.31
N CYS A 249 -10.64 -2.53 28.96
CA CYS A 249 -10.94 -3.90 29.37
C CYS A 249 -12.15 -3.97 30.32
N GLN A 250 -12.28 -3.03 31.25
CA GLN A 250 -13.45 -2.95 32.14
C GLN A 250 -14.74 -2.61 31.38
N LEU A 251 -14.68 -1.68 30.43
CA LEU A 251 -15.84 -1.27 29.62
C LEU A 251 -16.30 -2.36 28.64
N VAL A 252 -15.36 -3.09 28.05
CA VAL A 252 -15.64 -4.16 27.09
C VAL A 252 -16.01 -5.47 27.80
N GLY A 253 -15.38 -5.77 28.94
CA GLY A 253 -15.68 -6.95 29.77
C GLY A 253 -17.02 -6.88 30.50
N ARG A 254 -17.60 -5.69 30.72
CA ARG A 254 -18.93 -5.54 31.34
C ARG A 254 -20.11 -5.92 30.44
N LYS A 255 -19.90 -6.18 29.14
CA LYS A 255 -20.99 -6.57 28.21
C LYS A 255 -21.18 -8.09 28.07
N SER A 256 -20.55 -8.91 28.90
CA SER A 256 -20.66 -10.38 28.82
C SER A 256 -21.62 -11.00 29.85
N HIS A 257 -22.27 -10.19 30.68
CA HIS A 257 -23.32 -10.62 31.59
C HIS A 257 -24.49 -9.64 31.52
N ASN A 258 -25.35 -9.84 30.52
CA ASN A 258 -26.77 -9.51 30.49
C ASN A 258 -27.40 -10.24 29.31
#